data_AF-A0A6N6L320-F1
#
_entry.id   AF-A0A6N6L320-F1
#
_cell.length_a   1.000
_cell.length_b   1.000
_cell.length_c   1.000
_cell.angle_alpha   90.00
_cell.angle_beta   90.00
_cell.angle_gamma   90.00
#
_symmetry.space_group_name_H-M   'P 1'
#
loop_
_entity.id
_entity.type
_entity.pdbx_description
1 polymer ?
#
loop_
_entity_poly.entity_id
_entity_poly.type
_entity_poly.pdbx_seq_one_letter_code
_entity_poly.pdbx_strand_id
1 'polypeptide(L)'
;MKSDLGREQFQRFFSLGLILALGIFLYLVLLPGDPKNAWLLGLSRSRFVLVAGALVLAGIMAGLMIATKRGVRLVSRPIDAFNQWLQNSTNFWTAIVLFVGFVLLGLIGIAYAWGARNDLQVAAYVSRLGPFALWALALVIYALVATWHSFGAAQLERRTELLVDSKFHDRLMMLLVFLFGVGKTLWGELISIGRGFGWDGGIYGDVAMNFYKEVVVNQLFEFNIQRILPSTIVHLGLRLSGVELSRENAILGFQIFNIAVLLLGLYVWSKIADELKLNIRTRWLAFIGLYLNYAFLKQMFFYPVLT
;
A
#
# COMPACT_ATOMS: atom_id res chain seq x y z
N MET A 1 -4.75 -8.26 38.69
CA MET A 1 -5.49 -7.49 37.66
C MET A 1 -4.57 -6.77 36.67
N LYS A 2 -3.56 -5.97 37.06
CA LYS A 2 -2.60 -5.36 36.10
C LYS A 2 -1.67 -6.39 35.41
N SER A 3 -1.38 -7.53 36.03
CA SER A 3 -0.55 -8.60 35.47
C SER A 3 -1.20 -9.30 34.27
N ASP A 4 -2.52 -9.37 34.24
CA ASP A 4 -3.25 -10.18 33.26
C ASP A 4 -3.40 -9.44 31.93
N LEU A 5 -3.56 -8.10 31.98
CA LEU A 5 -3.69 -7.25 30.79
C LEU A 5 -2.42 -7.27 29.91
N GLY A 6 -1.23 -7.25 30.52
CA GLY A 6 0.04 -7.33 29.76
C GLY A 6 0.23 -8.68 29.08
N ARG A 7 -0.12 -9.76 29.77
CA ARG A 7 -0.04 -11.13 29.22
C ARG A 7 -1.00 -11.30 28.05
N GLU A 8 -2.18 -10.71 28.12
CA GLU A 8 -3.16 -10.73 27.03
C GLU A 8 -2.69 -9.95 25.79
N GLN A 9 -2.15 -8.74 25.95
CA GLN A 9 -1.63 -7.95 24.82
C GLN A 9 -0.45 -8.64 24.12
N PHE A 10 0.44 -9.27 24.89
CA PHE A 10 1.53 -10.06 24.35
C PHE A 10 1.03 -11.26 23.56
N GLN A 11 0.08 -12.02 24.11
CA GLN A 11 -0.54 -13.13 23.39
C GLN A 11 -1.19 -12.67 22.09
N ARG A 12 -1.87 -11.52 22.09
CA ARG A 12 -2.43 -10.92 20.87
C ARG A 12 -1.36 -10.56 19.85
N PHE A 13 -0.24 -9.94 20.26
CA PHE A 13 0.88 -9.61 19.38
C PHE A 13 1.44 -10.83 18.66
N PHE A 14 1.80 -11.88 19.42
CA PHE A 14 2.38 -13.09 18.85
C PHE A 14 1.37 -13.92 18.05
N SER A 15 0.09 -13.91 18.44
CA SER A 15 -0.97 -14.55 17.64
C SER A 15 -1.13 -13.87 16.29
N LEU A 16 -1.11 -12.53 16.25
CA LEU A 16 -1.13 -11.76 15.00
C LEU A 16 0.10 -12.05 14.14
N GLY A 17 1.30 -12.08 14.73
CA GLY A 17 2.53 -12.43 14.03
C GLY A 17 2.50 -13.86 13.46
N LEU A 18 1.95 -14.82 14.21
CA LEU A 18 1.77 -16.20 13.76
C LEU A 18 0.75 -16.30 12.62
N ILE A 19 -0.40 -15.64 12.74
CA ILE A 19 -1.43 -15.59 11.69
C ILE A 19 -0.86 -15.00 10.40
N LEU A 20 -0.09 -13.90 10.51
CA LEU A 20 0.57 -13.28 9.35
C LEU A 20 1.59 -14.23 8.72
N ALA A 21 2.45 -14.88 9.51
CA ALA A 21 3.43 -15.83 9.01
C ALA A 21 2.77 -17.03 8.30
N LEU A 22 1.68 -17.57 8.87
CA LEU A 22 0.90 -18.65 8.27
C LEU A 22 0.13 -18.19 7.02
N GLY A 23 -0.39 -16.96 7.01
CA GLY A 23 -1.05 -16.37 5.85
C GLY A 23 -0.09 -16.18 4.69
N ILE A 24 1.13 -15.68 4.96
CA ILE A 24 2.21 -15.58 3.97
C ILE A 24 2.59 -16.97 3.46
N PHE A 25 2.76 -17.94 4.36
CA PHE A 25 3.04 -19.33 3.99
C PHE A 25 1.95 -19.91 3.08
N LEU A 26 0.68 -19.81 3.45
CA LEU A 26 -0.46 -20.32 2.68
C LEU A 26 -0.54 -19.62 1.33
N TYR A 27 -0.41 -18.30 1.28
CA TYR A 27 -0.38 -17.54 0.03
C TYR A 27 0.75 -18.03 -0.89
N LEU A 28 1.96 -18.18 -0.34
CA LEU A 28 3.11 -18.70 -1.07
C LEU A 28 2.97 -20.17 -1.47
N VAL A 29 2.19 -21.00 -0.78
CA VAL A 29 1.96 -22.41 -1.17
C VAL A 29 0.85 -22.52 -2.22
N LEU A 30 -0.20 -21.73 -2.09
CA LEU A 30 -1.38 -21.77 -2.96
C LEU A 30 -1.20 -21.02 -4.29
N LEU A 31 -0.17 -20.18 -4.41
CA LEU A 31 0.19 -19.52 -5.66
C LEU A 31 0.35 -20.55 -6.79
N PRO A 32 -0.46 -20.52 -7.86
CA PRO A 32 -0.40 -21.53 -8.91
C PRO A 32 0.99 -21.59 -9.54
N GLY A 33 1.59 -22.77 -9.57
CA GLY A 33 2.94 -23.03 -10.09
C GLY A 33 2.98 -23.07 -11.62
N ASP A 34 2.27 -22.19 -12.31
CA ASP A 34 2.30 -22.16 -13.77
C ASP A 34 3.68 -21.67 -14.23
N PRO A 35 4.43 -22.45 -15.04
CA PRO A 35 5.73 -22.02 -15.57
C PRO A 35 5.64 -20.77 -16.46
N LYS A 36 4.47 -20.47 -17.04
CA LYS A 36 4.22 -19.20 -17.74
C LYS A 36 4.04 -18.03 -16.78
N ASN A 37 3.62 -18.31 -15.54
CA ASN A 37 3.59 -17.38 -14.42
C ASN A 37 4.84 -17.48 -13.53
N ALA A 38 5.95 -18.03 -14.04
CA ALA A 38 7.25 -17.99 -13.35
C ALA A 38 7.62 -16.55 -12.94
N TRP A 39 7.09 -15.56 -13.67
CA TRP A 39 7.20 -14.16 -13.32
C TRP A 39 6.57 -13.79 -11.98
N LEU A 40 5.70 -14.55 -11.30
CA LEU A 40 4.97 -14.10 -10.08
C LEU A 40 5.20 -14.99 -8.85
N LEU A 41 6.37 -15.65 -8.76
CA LEU A 41 6.70 -16.73 -7.81
C LEU A 41 6.12 -18.09 -8.23
N GLY A 42 6.49 -18.58 -9.42
CA GLY A 42 6.31 -20.00 -9.79
C GLY A 42 7.07 -20.96 -8.86
N LEU A 43 7.26 -22.22 -9.24
CA LEU A 43 8.09 -23.21 -8.51
C LEU A 43 9.60 -22.87 -8.56
N SER A 44 9.97 -21.64 -8.18
CA SER A 44 11.35 -21.15 -8.16
C SER A 44 12.01 -21.47 -6.82
N ARG A 45 13.34 -21.63 -6.84
CA ARG A 45 14.13 -21.81 -5.60
C ARG A 45 13.87 -20.69 -4.59
N SER A 46 13.64 -19.46 -5.06
CA SER A 46 13.30 -18.31 -4.22
C SER A 46 11.98 -18.50 -3.48
N ARG A 47 10.95 -19.08 -4.11
CA ARG A 47 9.68 -19.39 -3.44
C ARG A 47 9.87 -20.40 -2.32
N PHE A 48 10.64 -21.47 -2.54
CA PHE A 48 10.93 -22.45 -1.49
C PHE A 48 11.66 -21.84 -0.29
N VAL A 49 12.61 -20.94 -0.54
CA VAL A 49 13.31 -20.20 0.52
C VAL A 49 12.33 -19.31 1.31
N LEU A 50 11.45 -18.57 0.62
CA LEU A 50 10.44 -17.73 1.28
C LEU A 50 9.46 -18.55 2.12
N VAL A 51 9.01 -19.70 1.61
CA VAL A 51 8.16 -20.66 2.32
C VAL A 51 8.87 -21.20 3.57
N ALA A 52 10.14 -21.61 3.43
CA ALA A 52 10.94 -22.09 4.56
C ALA A 52 11.16 -20.99 5.62
N GLY A 53 11.46 -19.77 5.18
CA GLY A 53 11.60 -18.60 6.07
C GLY A 53 10.31 -18.29 6.83
N ALA A 54 9.16 -18.34 6.16
CA ALA A 54 7.85 -18.16 6.78
C ALA A 54 7.55 -19.26 7.83
N LEU A 55 7.90 -20.52 7.55
CA LEU A 55 7.75 -21.62 8.50
C LEU A 55 8.65 -21.47 9.73
N VAL A 56 9.92 -21.09 9.55
CA VAL A 56 10.84 -20.84 10.66
C VAL A 56 10.31 -19.70 11.54
N LEU A 57 9.85 -18.61 10.93
CA LEU A 57 9.27 -17.49 11.66
C LEU A 57 8.01 -17.91 12.43
N ALA A 58 7.10 -18.65 11.80
CA ALA A 58 5.91 -19.19 12.46
C ALA A 58 6.28 -20.11 13.65
N GLY A 59 7.29 -20.97 13.48
CA GLY A 59 7.81 -21.84 14.53
C GLY A 59 8.36 -21.06 15.73
N ILE A 60 9.13 -19.99 15.49
CA ILE A 60 9.65 -19.10 16.54
C ILE A 60 8.50 -18.44 17.29
N MET A 61 7.52 -17.89 16.57
CA MET A 61 6.35 -17.23 17.20
C MET A 61 5.53 -18.21 18.04
N ALA A 62 5.25 -19.40 17.52
CA ALA A 62 4.55 -20.45 18.25
C ALA A 62 5.33 -20.92 19.49
N GLY A 63 6.65 -21.09 19.37
CA GLY A 63 7.52 -21.44 20.48
C GLY A 63 7.48 -20.40 21.61
N LEU A 64 7.53 -19.11 21.26
CA LEU A 64 7.43 -18.01 22.22
C LEU A 64 6.04 -17.95 22.89
N MET A 65 4.96 -18.21 22.15
CA MET A 65 3.61 -18.33 22.72
C MET A 65 3.48 -19.50 23.71
N ILE A 66 4.05 -20.67 23.39
CA ILE A 66 3.99 -21.84 24.27
C ILE A 66 4.86 -21.62 25.52
N ALA A 67 6.07 -21.07 25.35
CA ALA A 67 6.98 -20.79 26.45
C ALA A 67 6.39 -19.80 27.46
N THR A 68 5.67 -18.78 27.00
CA THR A 68 4.94 -17.84 27.88
C THR A 68 3.77 -18.48 28.59
N LYS A 69 2.98 -19.31 27.91
CA LYS A 69 1.87 -20.03 28.53
C LYS A 69 2.35 -20.99 29.62
N ARG A 70 3.54 -21.59 29.46
CA ARG A 70 4.15 -22.52 30.42
C ARG A 70 4.94 -21.83 31.54
N GLY A 71 5.09 -20.52 31.54
CA GLY A 71 5.81 -19.79 32.59
C GLY A 71 7.29 -20.11 32.68
N VAL A 72 7.95 -20.39 31.54
CA VAL A 72 9.38 -20.77 31.52
C VAL A 72 10.24 -19.60 32.03
N ARG A 73 10.92 -19.79 33.18
CA ARG A 73 11.68 -18.75 33.88
C ARG A 73 12.74 -18.05 33.00
N LEU A 74 13.43 -18.80 32.14
CA LEU A 74 14.48 -18.24 31.27
C LEU A 74 13.95 -17.19 30.29
N VAL A 75 12.67 -17.29 29.92
CA VAL A 75 12.02 -16.40 28.95
C VAL A 75 11.23 -15.29 29.66
N SER A 76 10.84 -15.50 30.92
CA SER A 76 9.99 -14.58 31.68
C SER A 76 10.56 -13.18 31.86
N ARG A 77 11.85 -13.01 32.24
CA ARG A 77 12.45 -11.68 32.47
C ARG A 77 12.44 -10.75 31.25
N PRO A 78 12.98 -11.13 30.08
CA PRO A 78 12.92 -10.27 28.90
C PRO A 78 11.49 -10.07 28.41
N ILE A 79 10.61 -11.07 28.56
CA ILE A 79 9.19 -10.95 28.19
C ILE A 79 8.43 -10.03 29.13
N ASP A 80 8.71 -10.03 30.42
CA ASP A 80 8.05 -9.15 31.38
C ASP A 80 8.48 -7.69 31.15
N ALA A 81 9.76 -7.46 30.84
CA ALA A 81 10.25 -6.14 30.41
C ALA A 81 9.59 -5.70 29.09
N PHE A 82 9.50 -6.60 28.11
CA PHE A 82 8.83 -6.32 26.84
C PHE A 82 7.31 -6.12 27.01
N ASN A 83 6.66 -6.86 27.91
CA ASN A 83 5.25 -6.73 28.25
C ASN A 83 4.96 -5.39 28.90
N GLN A 84 5.76 -5.00 29.89
CA GLN A 84 5.67 -3.68 30.51
C GLN A 84 5.86 -2.58 29.48
N TRP A 85 6.76 -2.78 28.51
CA TRP A 85 6.95 -1.85 27.40
C TRP A 85 5.73 -1.83 26.45
N LEU A 86 5.15 -2.98 26.08
CA LEU A 86 3.97 -3.11 25.22
C LEU A 86 2.67 -2.59 25.85
N GLN A 87 2.56 -2.58 27.19
CA GLN A 87 1.37 -2.10 27.90
C GLN A 87 1.01 -0.66 27.57
N ASN A 88 1.98 0.13 27.11
CA ASN A 88 1.69 1.40 26.46
C ASN A 88 1.19 1.14 25.03
N SER A 89 -0.10 1.43 24.77
CA SER A 89 -0.73 1.21 23.46
C SER A 89 0.06 1.77 22.28
N THR A 90 0.81 2.85 22.47
CA THR A 90 1.68 3.43 21.43
C THR A 90 2.89 2.54 21.13
N ASN A 91 3.48 1.90 22.15
CA ASN A 91 4.61 0.99 21.99
C ASN A 91 4.19 -0.32 21.32
N PHE A 92 2.96 -0.80 21.57
CA PHE A 92 2.41 -1.98 20.90
C PHE A 92 2.35 -1.81 19.38
N TRP A 93 1.78 -0.70 18.91
CA TRP A 93 1.74 -0.41 17.48
C TRP A 93 3.12 -0.22 16.88
N THR A 94 4.02 0.42 17.62
CA THR A 94 5.41 0.56 17.18
C THR A 94 6.11 -0.79 17.05
N ALA A 95 5.90 -1.70 17.99
CA ALA A 95 6.42 -3.06 17.90
C ALA A 95 5.95 -3.78 16.63
N ILE A 96 4.65 -3.64 16.29
CA ILE A 96 4.08 -4.23 15.07
C ILE A 96 4.74 -3.63 13.84
N VAL A 97 4.85 -2.31 13.77
CA VAL A 97 5.41 -1.62 12.61
C VAL A 97 6.90 -1.96 12.43
N LEU A 98 7.67 -1.96 13.53
CA LEU A 98 9.06 -2.40 13.56
C LEU A 98 9.22 -3.84 13.05
N PHE A 99 8.37 -4.74 13.53
CA PHE A 99 8.39 -6.14 13.13
C PHE A 99 8.07 -6.33 11.65
N VAL A 100 6.99 -5.69 11.16
CA VAL A 100 6.59 -5.77 9.75
C VAL A 100 7.70 -5.21 8.85
N GLY A 101 8.27 -4.06 9.19
CA GLY A 101 9.35 -3.49 8.38
C GLY A 101 10.66 -4.29 8.46
N PHE A 102 10.99 -4.89 9.60
CA PHE A 102 12.12 -5.81 9.70
C PHE A 102 11.94 -7.04 8.79
N VAL A 103 10.73 -7.63 8.79
CA VAL A 103 10.40 -8.77 7.92
C VAL A 103 10.52 -8.35 6.45
N LEU A 104 9.93 -7.22 6.06
CA LEU A 104 9.98 -6.75 4.67
C LEU A 104 11.42 -6.44 4.21
N LEU A 105 12.19 -5.71 5.02
CA LEU A 105 13.60 -5.41 4.72
C LEU A 105 14.46 -6.68 4.67
N GLY A 106 14.21 -7.64 5.56
CA GLY A 106 14.89 -8.94 5.55
C GLY A 106 14.59 -9.74 4.28
N LEU A 107 13.32 -9.80 3.87
CA LEU A 107 12.90 -10.47 2.62
C LEU A 107 13.55 -9.83 1.38
N ILE A 108 13.64 -8.51 1.34
CA ILE A 108 14.27 -7.77 0.25
C ILE A 108 15.79 -7.92 0.26
N GLY A 109 16.41 -7.88 1.44
CA GLY A 109 17.84 -8.14 1.62
C GLY A 109 18.23 -9.54 1.16
N ILE A 110 17.42 -10.55 1.50
CA ILE A 110 17.60 -11.94 1.02
C ILE A 110 17.45 -12.01 -0.50
N ALA A 111 16.42 -11.37 -1.07
CA ALA A 111 16.22 -11.34 -2.52
C ALA A 111 17.41 -10.67 -3.25
N TYR A 112 17.95 -9.58 -2.68
CA TYR A 112 19.09 -8.86 -3.24
C TYR A 112 20.41 -9.64 -3.12
N ALA A 113 20.66 -10.23 -1.95
CA ALA A 113 21.88 -10.99 -1.68
C ALA A 113 21.97 -12.29 -2.52
N TRP A 114 20.81 -12.91 -2.83
CA TRP A 114 20.81 -14.25 -3.41
C TRP A 114 20.55 -14.30 -4.93
N GLY A 115 19.91 -13.30 -5.54
CA GLY A 115 19.52 -13.40 -6.96
C GLY A 115 19.64 -12.12 -7.80
N ALA A 116 19.64 -10.93 -7.21
CA ALA A 116 19.53 -9.69 -7.99
C ALA A 116 20.78 -9.32 -8.81
N ARG A 117 21.96 -9.91 -8.52
CA ARG A 117 23.19 -9.55 -9.24
C ARG A 117 23.29 -10.12 -10.66
N ASN A 118 22.67 -11.27 -10.92
CA ASN A 118 22.87 -12.02 -12.17
C ASN A 118 21.57 -12.28 -12.94
N ASP A 119 20.41 -11.97 -12.37
CA ASP A 119 19.11 -12.19 -13.01
C ASP A 119 18.34 -10.87 -13.14
N LEU A 120 18.21 -10.40 -14.38
CA LEU A 120 17.52 -9.15 -14.72
C LEU A 120 16.05 -9.16 -14.25
N GLN A 121 15.43 -10.34 -14.17
CA GLN A 121 14.05 -10.50 -13.69
C GLN A 121 13.97 -10.32 -12.17
N VAL A 122 14.93 -10.87 -11.41
CA VAL A 122 15.01 -10.65 -9.96
C VAL A 122 15.32 -9.19 -9.66
N ALA A 123 16.18 -8.55 -10.43
CA ALA A 123 16.45 -7.11 -10.32
C ALA A 123 15.18 -6.28 -10.59
N ALA A 124 14.39 -6.63 -11.61
CA ALA A 124 13.09 -6.00 -11.88
C ALA A 124 12.06 -6.23 -10.75
N TYR A 125 12.13 -7.37 -10.06
CA TYR A 125 11.31 -7.65 -8.89
C TYR A 125 11.68 -6.81 -7.69
N VAL A 126 12.96 -6.76 -7.37
CA VAL A 126 13.48 -5.95 -6.26
C VAL A 126 13.25 -4.47 -6.53
N SER A 127 13.33 -4.01 -7.78
CA SER A 127 13.03 -2.61 -8.11
C SER A 127 11.53 -2.29 -8.01
N ARG A 128 10.63 -3.23 -8.31
CA ARG A 128 9.17 -3.08 -8.10
C ARG A 128 8.77 -3.16 -6.64
N LEU A 129 9.47 -3.96 -5.83
CA LEU A 129 9.27 -4.08 -4.38
C LEU A 129 10.01 -2.98 -3.60
N GLY A 130 11.01 -2.34 -4.19
CA GLY A 130 11.80 -1.26 -3.60
C GLY A 130 10.94 -0.12 -3.02
N PRO A 131 9.90 0.36 -3.72
CA PRO A 131 8.95 1.31 -3.15
C PRO A 131 8.23 0.80 -1.89
N PHE A 132 7.83 -0.48 -1.85
CA PHE A 132 7.23 -1.09 -0.66
C PHE A 132 8.27 -1.27 0.48
N ALA A 133 9.53 -1.55 0.15
CA ALA A 133 10.67 -1.58 1.08
C ALA A 133 10.87 -0.23 1.77
N LEU A 134 10.95 0.82 0.95
CA LEU A 134 11.14 2.20 1.40
C LEU A 134 9.93 2.65 2.21
N TRP A 135 8.74 2.25 1.81
CA TRP A 135 7.52 2.52 2.56
C TRP A 135 7.51 1.82 3.93
N ALA A 136 7.88 0.54 3.97
CA ALA A 136 8.01 -0.21 5.21
C ALA A 136 9.08 0.40 6.14
N LEU A 137 10.22 0.81 5.59
CA LEU A 137 11.28 1.50 6.33
C LEU A 137 10.80 2.87 6.84
N ALA A 138 10.07 3.63 6.04
CA ALA A 138 9.49 4.91 6.47
C ALA A 138 8.48 4.72 7.61
N LEU A 139 7.66 3.67 7.55
CA LEU A 139 6.77 3.27 8.64
C LEU A 139 7.54 2.90 9.91
N VAL A 140 8.61 2.11 9.81
CA VAL A 140 9.51 1.76 10.92
C VAL A 140 10.09 3.01 11.57
N ILE A 141 10.66 3.91 10.78
CA ILE A 141 11.24 5.18 11.28
C ILE A 141 10.17 6.02 11.96
N TYR A 142 8.99 6.16 11.34
CA TYR A 142 7.89 6.90 11.93
C TYR A 142 7.43 6.30 13.26
N ALA A 143 7.28 4.97 13.33
CA ALA A 143 6.88 4.28 14.55
C ALA A 143 7.89 4.51 15.69
N LEU A 144 9.19 4.48 15.38
CA LEU A 144 10.25 4.84 16.32
C LEU A 144 10.10 6.27 16.83
N VAL A 145 9.88 7.24 15.92
CA VAL A 145 9.68 8.66 16.26
C VAL A 145 8.40 8.87 17.07
N ALA A 146 7.30 8.21 16.71
CA ALA A 146 6.03 8.27 17.42
C ALA A 146 6.15 7.70 18.83
N THR A 147 6.86 6.58 18.99
CA THR A 147 7.19 6.02 20.30
C THR A 147 8.05 6.98 21.10
N TRP A 148 9.12 7.52 20.51
CA TRP A 148 9.99 8.51 21.15
C TRP A 148 9.21 9.72 21.68
N HIS A 149 8.29 10.26 20.86
CA HIS A 149 7.43 11.36 21.29
C HIS A 149 6.38 10.96 22.32
N SER A 150 5.85 9.73 22.27
CA SER A 150 4.89 9.24 23.25
C SER A 150 5.50 9.08 24.65
N PHE A 151 6.81 8.82 24.73
CA PHE A 151 7.57 8.87 25.98
C PHE A 151 7.61 10.29 26.59
N GLY A 152 7.52 11.35 25.76
CA GLY A 152 7.46 12.74 26.23
C GLY A 152 6.05 13.30 26.41
N ALA A 153 5.01 12.67 25.85
CA ALA A 153 3.67 13.25 25.71
C ALA A 153 2.65 12.85 26.80
N ALA A 154 3.09 12.17 27.87
CA ALA A 154 2.23 11.83 29.02
C ALA A 154 1.69 13.07 29.78
N GLN A 155 2.03 14.30 29.34
CA GLN A 155 1.61 15.56 29.97
C GLN A 155 0.60 16.41 29.19
N LEU A 156 0.18 16.06 27.96
CA LEU A 156 -0.79 16.89 27.22
C LEU A 156 -2.21 16.30 27.24
N GLU A 157 -2.92 16.58 28.33
CA GLU A 157 -4.39 16.67 28.46
C GLU A 157 -5.05 17.69 27.50
N ARG A 158 -4.34 18.16 26.46
CA ARG A 158 -4.77 19.21 25.52
C ARG A 158 -5.57 18.63 24.33
N ARG A 159 -6.50 17.69 24.59
CA ARG A 159 -7.24 16.94 23.56
C ARG A 159 -8.41 17.70 22.92
N THR A 160 -8.80 18.87 23.43
CA THR A 160 -9.99 19.60 22.97
C THR A 160 -9.72 20.70 21.92
N GLU A 161 -8.48 21.13 21.71
CA GLU A 161 -8.13 22.11 20.65
C GLU A 161 -7.83 21.48 19.28
N LEU A 162 -7.72 20.15 19.19
CA LEU A 162 -7.20 19.44 18.00
C LEU A 162 -8.23 19.16 16.88
N LEU A 163 -9.54 19.33 17.13
CA LEU A 163 -10.57 19.05 16.13
C LEU A 163 -10.83 20.23 15.17
N VAL A 164 -10.45 21.45 15.54
CA VAL A 164 -10.68 22.65 14.71
C VAL A 164 -9.67 22.75 13.56
N ASP A 165 -8.51 22.07 13.66
CA ASP A 165 -7.45 22.12 12.63
C ASP A 165 -7.50 20.95 11.62
N SER A 166 -8.25 19.87 11.90
CA SER A 166 -8.22 18.67 11.05
C SER A 166 -8.73 18.93 9.63
N LYS A 167 -9.76 19.80 9.48
CA LYS A 167 -10.30 20.22 8.18
C LYS A 167 -9.31 21.03 7.35
N PHE A 168 -8.47 21.85 7.99
CA PHE A 168 -7.44 22.61 7.28
C PHE A 168 -6.42 21.65 6.65
N HIS A 169 -5.98 20.65 7.40
CA HIS A 169 -5.05 19.65 6.89
C HIS A 169 -5.63 18.79 5.77
N ASP A 170 -6.90 18.37 5.87
CA ASP A 170 -7.54 17.61 4.79
C ASP A 170 -7.59 18.44 3.49
N ARG A 171 -7.94 19.73 3.61
CA ARG A 171 -7.91 20.68 2.48
C ARG A 171 -6.51 20.86 1.92
N LEU A 172 -5.50 20.93 2.79
CA LEU A 172 -4.10 21.02 2.37
C LEU A 172 -3.67 19.76 1.62
N MET A 173 -4.01 18.56 2.10
CA MET A 173 -3.74 17.30 1.40
C MET A 173 -4.43 17.27 0.03
N MET A 174 -5.70 17.69 -0.06
CA MET A 174 -6.44 17.79 -1.32
C MET A 174 -5.78 18.78 -2.28
N LEU A 175 -5.38 19.95 -1.78
CA LEU A 175 -4.65 20.94 -2.58
C LEU A 175 -3.31 20.37 -3.09
N LEU A 176 -2.57 19.64 -2.26
CA LEU A 176 -1.31 19.01 -2.69
C LEU A 176 -1.54 17.97 -3.79
N VAL A 177 -2.55 17.11 -3.67
CA VAL A 177 -2.91 16.12 -4.72
C VAL A 177 -3.34 16.83 -5.99
N PHE A 178 -4.16 17.88 -5.88
CA PHE A 178 -4.60 18.67 -7.02
C PHE A 178 -3.42 19.33 -7.75
N LEU A 179 -2.59 20.08 -7.03
CA LEU A 179 -1.43 20.77 -7.60
C LEU A 179 -0.43 19.78 -8.22
N PHE A 180 -0.20 18.65 -7.56
CA PHE A 180 0.65 17.58 -8.09
C PHE A 180 0.08 17.00 -9.39
N GLY A 181 -1.21 16.67 -9.40
CA GLY A 181 -1.88 16.11 -10.57
C GLY A 181 -1.92 17.07 -11.76
N VAL A 182 -2.21 18.36 -11.51
CA VAL A 182 -2.13 19.42 -12.53
C VAL A 182 -0.69 19.54 -13.04
N GLY A 183 0.30 19.58 -12.15
CA GLY A 183 1.71 19.63 -12.55
C GLY A 183 2.12 18.43 -13.39
N LYS A 184 1.66 17.22 -13.06
CA LYS A 184 1.91 16.02 -13.87
C LYS A 184 1.16 16.02 -15.20
N THR A 185 0.01 16.65 -15.28
CA THR A 185 -0.74 16.79 -16.53
C THR A 185 -0.02 17.73 -17.50
N LEU A 186 0.52 18.84 -16.98
CA LEU A 186 1.17 19.87 -17.79
C LEU A 186 2.63 19.52 -18.18
N TRP A 187 3.39 18.88 -17.29
CA TRP A 187 4.83 18.64 -17.47
C TRP A 187 5.24 17.17 -17.32
N GLY A 188 4.29 16.27 -17.07
CA GLY A 188 4.59 14.85 -16.93
C GLY A 188 4.93 14.19 -18.25
N GLU A 189 5.87 13.26 -18.20
CA GLU A 189 6.12 12.33 -19.30
C GLU A 189 4.93 11.39 -19.47
N LEU A 190 4.57 11.12 -20.72
CA LEU A 190 3.64 10.07 -21.10
C LEU A 190 4.39 8.85 -21.61
N ILE A 191 3.79 7.67 -21.48
CA ILE A 191 4.29 6.46 -22.11
C ILE A 191 4.39 6.65 -23.62
N SER A 192 5.56 6.38 -24.21
CA SER A 192 5.78 6.59 -25.66
C SER A 192 5.01 5.59 -26.53
N ILE A 193 4.65 4.44 -25.96
CA ILE A 193 3.97 3.34 -26.63
C ILE A 193 2.51 3.75 -26.93
N GLY A 194 2.05 3.44 -28.14
CA GLY A 194 0.69 3.81 -28.58
C GLY A 194 0.45 5.32 -28.65
N ARG A 195 1.51 6.15 -28.66
CA ARG A 195 1.45 7.61 -28.50
C ARG A 195 0.68 8.02 -27.23
N GLY A 196 1.00 7.40 -26.07
CA GLY A 196 0.39 7.72 -24.78
C GLY A 196 -0.69 6.73 -24.30
N PHE A 197 -1.20 5.88 -25.20
CA PHE A 197 -2.19 4.85 -24.86
C PHE A 197 -1.57 3.55 -24.32
N GLY A 198 -0.26 3.36 -24.43
CA GLY A 198 0.42 2.15 -23.99
C GLY A 198 -0.02 0.88 -24.72
N TRP A 199 -0.03 -0.24 -24.00
CA TRP A 199 -0.52 -1.54 -24.47
C TRP A 199 -2.04 -1.64 -24.26
N ASP A 200 -2.48 -2.18 -23.11
CA ASP A 200 -3.90 -2.40 -22.79
C ASP A 200 -4.77 -1.12 -22.83
N GLY A 201 -4.17 0.04 -22.58
CA GLY A 201 -4.84 1.34 -22.65
C GLY A 201 -5.28 1.73 -24.07
N GLY A 202 -4.74 1.10 -25.12
CA GLY A 202 -5.20 1.31 -26.50
C GLY A 202 -6.71 1.11 -26.65
N ILE A 203 -7.21 0.00 -26.13
CA ILE A 203 -8.63 -0.37 -26.20
C ILE A 203 -9.49 0.66 -25.47
N TYR A 204 -9.09 1.06 -24.25
CA TYR A 204 -9.84 2.01 -23.43
C TYR A 204 -9.80 3.43 -24.01
N GLY A 205 -8.68 3.83 -24.61
CA GLY A 205 -8.57 5.08 -25.36
C GLY A 205 -9.47 5.10 -26.59
N ASP A 206 -9.54 4.01 -27.33
CA ASP A 206 -10.44 3.87 -28.49
C ASP A 206 -11.91 3.91 -28.07
N VAL A 207 -12.27 3.29 -26.93
CA VAL A 207 -13.60 3.41 -26.33
C VAL A 207 -13.93 4.85 -25.94
N ALA A 208 -12.96 5.58 -25.37
CA ALA A 208 -13.16 6.99 -25.00
C ALA A 208 -13.39 7.88 -26.23
N MET A 209 -12.75 7.57 -27.37
CA MET A 209 -12.93 8.31 -28.62
C MET A 209 -14.18 7.89 -29.39
N ASN A 210 -14.52 6.60 -29.43
CA ASN A 210 -15.57 6.05 -30.29
C ASN A 210 -16.45 5.00 -29.58
N PHE A 211 -17.03 5.37 -28.44
CA PHE A 211 -17.77 4.46 -27.56
C PHE A 211 -18.76 3.53 -28.28
N TYR A 212 -19.66 4.08 -29.11
CA TYR A 212 -20.67 3.27 -29.80
C TYR A 212 -20.05 2.22 -30.73
N LYS A 213 -19.02 2.61 -31.49
CA LYS A 213 -18.33 1.71 -32.40
C LYS A 213 -17.64 0.58 -31.62
N GLU A 214 -16.89 0.91 -30.58
CA GLU A 214 -16.11 -0.09 -29.86
C GLU A 214 -16.99 -1.02 -28.99
N VAL A 215 -18.00 -0.47 -28.31
CA VAL A 215 -18.83 -1.25 -27.37
C VAL A 215 -19.99 -1.96 -28.06
N VAL A 216 -20.69 -1.30 -28.99
CA VAL A 216 -21.92 -1.83 -29.60
C VAL A 216 -21.63 -2.55 -30.91
N VAL A 217 -20.81 -1.97 -31.78
CA VAL A 217 -20.53 -2.54 -33.11
C VAL A 217 -19.47 -3.64 -33.04
N ASN A 218 -18.31 -3.33 -32.43
CA ASN A 218 -17.18 -4.25 -32.35
C ASN A 218 -17.33 -5.29 -31.23
N GLN A 219 -18.22 -5.04 -30.25
CA GLN A 219 -18.48 -5.91 -29.10
C GLN A 219 -17.20 -6.30 -28.35
N LEU A 220 -16.73 -5.40 -27.47
CA LEU A 220 -15.56 -5.66 -26.61
C LEU A 220 -15.62 -7.04 -25.94
N PHE A 221 -14.47 -7.69 -25.83
CA PHE A 221 -14.32 -8.93 -25.07
C PHE A 221 -14.82 -8.77 -23.63
N GLU A 222 -15.35 -9.85 -23.06
CA GLU A 222 -15.91 -9.89 -21.70
C GLU A 222 -14.92 -9.38 -20.64
N PHE A 223 -13.63 -9.65 -20.82
CA PHE A 223 -12.60 -9.13 -19.91
C PHE A 223 -12.52 -7.59 -19.93
N ASN A 224 -12.68 -6.96 -21.10
CA ASN A 224 -12.58 -5.51 -21.26
C ASN A 224 -13.85 -4.79 -20.81
N ILE A 225 -15.04 -5.39 -20.99
CA ILE A 225 -16.32 -4.76 -20.65
C ILE A 225 -16.39 -4.38 -19.16
N GLN A 226 -15.75 -5.14 -18.27
CA GLN A 226 -15.76 -4.91 -16.82
C GLN A 226 -14.99 -3.65 -16.40
N ARG A 227 -14.21 -3.04 -17.32
CA ARG A 227 -13.31 -1.91 -17.05
C ARG A 227 -13.62 -0.69 -17.93
N ILE A 228 -14.77 -0.66 -18.60
CA ILE A 228 -15.12 0.43 -19.54
C ILE A 228 -15.56 1.72 -18.85
N LEU A 229 -15.89 1.68 -17.55
CA LEU A 229 -16.51 2.80 -16.86
C LEU A 229 -15.66 4.09 -16.96
N PRO A 230 -14.34 4.09 -16.70
CA PRO A 230 -13.50 5.28 -16.88
C PRO A 230 -13.55 5.84 -18.30
N SER A 231 -13.44 4.96 -19.31
CA SER A 231 -13.50 5.35 -20.74
C SER A 231 -14.84 5.96 -21.10
N THR A 232 -15.93 5.43 -20.53
CA THR A 232 -17.30 5.93 -20.74
C THR A 232 -17.46 7.33 -20.15
N ILE A 233 -16.96 7.55 -18.93
CA ILE A 233 -17.01 8.85 -18.26
C ILE A 233 -16.19 9.88 -19.06
N VAL A 234 -15.00 9.51 -19.53
CA VAL A 234 -14.17 10.40 -20.38
C VAL A 234 -14.87 10.70 -21.70
N HIS A 235 -15.43 9.69 -22.38
CA HIS A 235 -16.19 9.89 -23.62
C HIS A 235 -17.32 10.90 -23.46
N LEU A 236 -18.17 10.69 -22.44
CA LEU A 236 -19.29 11.58 -22.15
C LEU A 236 -18.81 12.97 -21.76
N GLY A 237 -17.75 13.06 -20.95
CA GLY A 237 -17.14 14.34 -20.56
C GLY A 237 -16.66 15.16 -21.76
N LEU A 238 -15.95 14.54 -22.70
CA LEU A 238 -15.50 15.18 -23.93
C LEU A 238 -16.67 15.62 -24.82
N ARG A 239 -17.66 14.73 -25.00
CA ARG A 239 -18.88 15.03 -25.78
C ARG A 239 -19.68 16.20 -25.20
N LEU A 240 -19.91 16.20 -23.89
CA LEU A 240 -20.65 17.25 -23.20
C LEU A 240 -19.92 18.59 -23.20
N SER A 241 -18.58 18.56 -23.22
CA SER A 241 -17.75 19.77 -23.29
C SER A 241 -17.62 20.31 -24.72
N GLY A 242 -18.15 19.62 -25.74
CA GLY A 242 -17.99 19.99 -27.15
C GLY A 242 -16.54 19.92 -27.65
N VAL A 243 -15.66 19.22 -26.92
CA VAL A 243 -14.25 19.04 -27.28
C VAL A 243 -14.14 17.94 -28.33
N GLU A 244 -13.24 18.12 -29.30
CA GLU A 244 -12.98 17.10 -30.33
C GLU A 244 -12.55 15.78 -29.69
N LEU A 245 -13.16 14.67 -30.15
CA LEU A 245 -12.82 13.31 -29.71
C LEU A 245 -11.52 12.83 -30.36
N SER A 246 -10.43 13.50 -30.04
CA SER A 246 -9.07 13.16 -30.46
C SER A 246 -8.33 12.36 -29.39
N ARG A 247 -7.21 11.77 -29.78
CA ARG A 247 -6.34 11.01 -28.87
C ARG A 247 -5.79 11.89 -27.76
N GLU A 248 -5.30 13.07 -28.11
CA GLU A 248 -4.71 14.03 -27.20
C GLU A 248 -5.74 14.47 -26.15
N ASN A 249 -6.98 14.74 -26.58
CA ASN A 249 -8.07 15.11 -25.69
C ASN A 249 -8.54 13.92 -24.83
N ALA A 250 -8.51 12.69 -25.35
CA ALA A 250 -8.78 11.50 -24.57
C ALA A 250 -7.74 11.30 -23.45
N ILE A 251 -6.44 11.42 -23.76
CA ILE A 251 -5.36 11.35 -22.76
C ILE A 251 -5.57 12.40 -21.67
N LEU A 252 -5.81 13.66 -22.06
CA LEU A 252 -6.06 14.75 -21.12
C LEU A 252 -7.32 14.47 -20.28
N GLY A 253 -8.39 13.95 -20.91
CA GLY A 253 -9.61 13.55 -20.22
C GLY A 253 -9.37 12.48 -19.15
N PHE A 254 -8.55 11.47 -19.44
CA PHE A 254 -8.13 10.48 -18.45
C PHE A 254 -7.25 11.09 -17.35
N GLN A 255 -6.33 12.00 -17.67
CA GLN A 255 -5.55 12.69 -16.63
C GLN A 255 -6.43 13.51 -15.68
N ILE A 256 -7.42 14.24 -16.22
CA ILE A 256 -8.41 14.98 -15.42
C ILE A 256 -9.24 14.01 -14.57
N PHE A 257 -9.73 12.92 -15.17
CA PHE A 257 -10.46 11.87 -14.46
C PHE A 257 -9.64 11.30 -13.30
N ASN A 258 -8.35 11.03 -13.51
CA ASN A 258 -7.45 10.50 -12.50
C ASN A 258 -7.30 11.48 -11.32
N ILE A 259 -7.13 12.77 -11.61
CA ILE A 259 -7.11 13.81 -10.55
C ILE A 259 -8.43 13.80 -9.77
N ALA A 260 -9.57 13.75 -10.48
CA ALA A 260 -10.88 13.75 -9.84
C ALA A 260 -11.10 12.52 -8.94
N VAL A 261 -10.71 11.32 -9.39
CA VAL A 261 -10.80 10.09 -8.59
C VAL A 261 -9.88 10.13 -7.39
N LEU A 262 -8.65 10.66 -7.52
CA LEU A 262 -7.75 10.83 -6.37
C LEU A 262 -8.30 11.79 -5.32
N LEU A 263 -8.85 12.92 -5.76
CA LEU A 263 -9.49 13.89 -4.86
C LEU A 263 -10.72 13.30 -4.17
N LEU A 264 -11.55 12.56 -4.91
CA LEU A 264 -12.70 11.87 -4.34
C LEU A 264 -12.27 10.80 -3.33
N GLY A 265 -11.24 10.01 -3.65
CA GLY A 265 -10.67 9.02 -2.74
C GLY A 265 -10.16 9.66 -1.44
N LEU A 266 -9.51 10.82 -1.54
CA LEU A 266 -8.99 11.54 -0.38
C LEU A 266 -10.11 12.16 0.44
N TYR A 267 -11.15 12.66 -0.21
CA TYR A 267 -12.37 13.12 0.46
C TYR A 267 -13.03 11.97 1.23
N VAL A 268 -13.24 10.80 0.61
CA VAL A 268 -13.80 9.62 1.29
C VAL A 268 -12.90 9.19 2.45
N TRP A 269 -11.58 9.16 2.26
CA TRP A 269 -10.62 8.89 3.33
C TRP A 269 -10.76 9.88 4.50
N SER A 270 -10.92 11.17 4.23
CA SER A 270 -11.11 12.18 5.29
C SER A 270 -12.34 11.85 6.14
N LYS A 271 -13.45 11.42 5.54
CA LYS A 271 -14.67 10.99 6.24
C LYS A 271 -14.45 9.75 7.09
N ILE A 272 -13.74 8.76 6.56
CA ILE A 272 -13.36 7.56 7.33
C ILE A 272 -12.50 7.95 8.53
N ALA A 273 -11.54 8.85 8.33
CA ALA A 273 -10.66 9.31 9.40
C ALA A 273 -11.40 10.14 10.47
N ASP A 274 -12.43 10.91 10.08
CA ASP A 274 -13.32 11.61 11.01
C ASP A 274 -14.10 10.60 11.87
N GLU A 275 -14.70 9.59 11.24
CA GLU A 275 -15.47 8.54 11.92
C GLU A 275 -14.62 7.73 12.90
N LEU A 276 -13.39 7.41 12.51
CA LEU A 276 -12.40 6.73 13.34
C LEU A 276 -11.72 7.65 14.38
N LYS A 277 -12.06 8.94 14.38
CA LYS A 277 -11.49 9.96 15.29
C LYS A 277 -9.96 9.96 15.25
N LEU A 278 -9.38 9.82 14.06
CA LEU A 278 -7.92 9.79 13.90
C LEU A 278 -7.32 11.17 14.19
N ASN A 279 -6.22 11.19 14.94
CA ASN A 279 -5.47 12.42 15.13
C ASN A 279 -4.76 12.84 13.84
N ILE A 280 -4.33 14.10 13.79
CA ILE A 280 -3.73 14.68 12.60
C ILE A 280 -2.47 13.95 12.11
N ARG A 281 -1.64 13.45 13.02
CA ARG A 281 -0.40 12.74 12.67
C ARG A 281 -0.73 11.42 11.96
N THR A 282 -1.73 10.69 12.46
CA THR A 282 -2.21 9.45 11.83
C THR A 282 -2.81 9.72 10.45
N ARG A 283 -3.53 10.83 10.25
CA ARG A 283 -4.08 11.20 8.94
C ARG A 283 -2.98 11.47 7.91
N TRP A 284 -1.95 12.25 8.28
CA TRP A 284 -0.79 12.49 7.42
C TRP A 284 -0.02 11.21 7.10
N LEU A 285 0.14 10.31 8.09
CA LEU A 285 0.80 9.03 7.84
C LEU A 285 0.04 8.18 6.82
N ALA A 286 -1.28 8.09 6.96
CA ALA A 286 -2.12 7.39 6.01
C ALA A 286 -2.11 8.07 4.64
N PHE A 287 -2.16 9.39 4.58
CA PHE A 287 -2.01 10.16 3.34
C PHE A 287 -0.70 9.82 2.63
N ILE A 288 0.43 9.86 3.34
CA ILE A 288 1.75 9.50 2.80
C ILE A 288 1.72 8.08 2.27
N GLY A 289 1.17 7.11 3.03
CA GLY A 289 1.18 5.73 2.57
C GLY A 289 0.25 5.43 1.41
N LEU A 290 -0.93 6.03 1.41
CA LEU A 290 -1.92 5.82 0.36
C LEU A 290 -1.56 6.59 -0.91
N TYR A 291 -1.02 7.80 -0.83
CA TYR A 291 -0.85 8.70 -2.00
C TYR A 291 0.60 8.93 -2.41
N LEU A 292 1.58 8.83 -1.51
CA LEU A 292 3.00 9.01 -1.84
C LEU A 292 3.68 7.67 -2.14
N ASN A 293 3.18 6.97 -3.16
CA ASN A 293 3.77 5.76 -3.69
C ASN A 293 3.88 5.80 -5.23
N TYR A 294 4.66 4.87 -5.80
CA TYR A 294 4.95 4.85 -7.24
C TYR A 294 3.70 4.81 -8.12
N ALA A 295 2.66 4.08 -7.70
CA ALA A 295 1.44 3.94 -8.49
C ALA A 295 0.76 5.29 -8.71
N PHE A 296 0.64 6.12 -7.67
CA PHE A 296 0.00 7.43 -7.78
C PHE A 296 0.96 8.53 -8.24
N LEU A 297 2.22 8.50 -7.82
CA LEU A 297 3.18 9.57 -8.16
C LEU A 297 3.73 9.48 -9.60
N LYS A 298 3.79 8.28 -10.18
CA LYS A 298 4.30 8.08 -11.55
C LYS A 298 3.28 7.38 -12.43
N GLN A 299 2.84 6.18 -12.06
CA GLN A 299 2.10 5.31 -12.99
C GLN A 299 0.80 5.95 -13.48
N MET A 300 0.00 6.54 -12.59
CA MET A 300 -1.33 7.08 -12.89
C MET A 300 -1.30 8.25 -13.90
N PHE A 301 -0.18 8.98 -13.99
CA PHE A 301 -0.03 10.10 -14.93
C PHE A 301 0.85 9.75 -16.13
N PHE A 302 1.79 8.83 -15.96
CA PHE A 302 2.63 8.31 -17.04
C PHE A 302 1.83 7.45 -18.01
N TYR A 303 0.85 6.70 -17.49
CA TYR A 303 -0.02 5.83 -18.28
C TYR A 303 -1.49 6.05 -17.90
N PRO A 304 -2.05 7.23 -18.24
CA PRO A 304 -3.33 7.68 -17.68
C PRO A 304 -4.53 6.85 -18.15
N VAL A 305 -4.43 6.23 -19.33
CA VAL A 305 -5.52 5.46 -19.94
C VAL A 305 -5.70 4.06 -19.32
N LEU A 306 -4.75 3.58 -18.51
CA LEU A 306 -4.83 2.26 -17.85
C LEU A 306 -5.69 2.28 -16.56
N THR A 307 -6.51 3.31 -16.36
CA THR A 307 -7.27 3.53 -15.12
C THR A 307 -8.50 2.65 -15.03
#